data_AF-A0A2B8B0S1-F1
#
_entry.id   AF-A0A2B8B0S1-F1
#
_cell.length_a   1.000
_cell.length_b   1.000
_cell.length_c   1.000
_cell.angle_alpha   90.00
_cell.angle_beta   90.00
_cell.angle_gamma   90.00
#
_symmetry.space_group_name_H-M   'P 1'
#
loop_
_entity.id
_entity.type
_entity.pdbx_description
1 polymer ?
#
loop_
_entity_poly.entity_id
_entity_poly.type
_entity_poly.pdbx_seq_one_letter_code
_entity_poly.pdbx_strand_id
1 'polypeptide(L)'
;MADTKQDEDTQAAPAAGAGGSAGDRRAARRAAKLAREITAFAGRHGGAEGQLAHLGQVGTRIVLVGEDGGWGDLVAPSHAVARSAAEKAGITLHENFDGDLAAKVRTGPYEWSRMAGIQVGGPSND
;
A
#
# COMPACT_ATOMS: atom_id res chain seq x y z
N MET A 1 -6.13 -8.04 -63.83
CA MET A 1 -5.49 -8.25 -62.52
C MET A 1 -5.25 -6.87 -61.93
N ALA A 2 -6.08 -6.51 -60.96
CA ALA A 2 -5.89 -5.30 -60.17
C ALA A 2 -4.63 -5.44 -59.31
N ASP A 3 -3.92 -4.34 -59.06
CA ASP A 3 -3.49 -4.01 -57.70
C ASP A 3 -3.07 -2.54 -57.63
N THR A 4 -3.97 -1.78 -57.03
CA THR A 4 -3.84 -0.40 -56.55
C THR A 4 -2.76 -0.35 -55.48
N LYS A 5 -1.82 0.59 -55.57
CA LYS A 5 -1.06 1.05 -54.40
C LYS A 5 -1.37 2.53 -54.19
N GLN A 6 -2.23 2.77 -53.19
CA GLN A 6 -2.40 4.04 -52.53
C GLN A 6 -1.17 4.27 -51.65
N ASP A 7 -0.38 5.28 -51.96
CA ASP A 7 0.51 5.94 -51.02
C ASP A 7 -0.23 7.17 -50.51
N GLU A 8 -0.82 7.08 -49.32
CA GLU A 8 -1.34 8.26 -48.61
C GLU A 8 -0.82 8.27 -47.17
N ASP A 9 -0.16 9.38 -46.88
CA ASP A 9 -0.14 10.09 -45.61
C ASP A 9 0.29 9.34 -44.36
N THR A 10 1.57 9.56 -44.03
CA THR A 10 2.05 9.53 -42.64
C THR A 10 1.31 10.58 -41.83
N GLN A 11 0.19 10.17 -41.24
CA GLN A 11 -0.55 10.97 -40.29
C GLN A 11 0.17 10.90 -38.94
N ALA A 12 0.89 11.98 -38.62
CA ALA A 12 1.32 12.28 -37.26
C ALA A 12 0.07 12.35 -36.37
N ALA A 13 -0.06 11.42 -35.43
CA ALA A 13 -1.06 11.48 -34.37
C ALA A 13 -0.46 12.11 -33.09
N PRO A 14 -1.27 12.86 -32.31
CA PRO A 14 -0.83 14.01 -31.54
C PRO A 14 -0.34 13.66 -30.13
N ALA A 15 0.42 14.58 -29.55
CA ALA A 15 0.79 14.60 -28.13
C ALA A 15 -0.46 14.42 -27.25
N ALA A 16 -0.54 13.29 -26.55
CA ALA A 16 -1.64 12.97 -25.65
C ALA A 16 -1.65 13.95 -24.46
N GLY A 17 -2.76 14.69 -24.36
CA GLY A 17 -2.97 15.78 -23.42
C GLY A 17 -2.91 15.40 -21.94
N ALA A 18 -2.70 16.44 -21.13
CA ALA A 18 -2.75 16.43 -19.68
C ALA A 18 -4.16 16.04 -19.19
N GLY A 19 -4.38 14.74 -18.99
CA GLY A 19 -5.63 14.20 -18.45
C GLY A 19 -5.50 12.70 -18.22
N GLY A 20 -4.89 12.29 -17.11
CA GLY A 20 -4.69 10.86 -16.78
C GLY A 20 -5.98 10.05 -16.85
N SER A 21 -5.87 8.77 -17.23
CA SER A 21 -7.00 7.89 -17.53
C SER A 21 -7.96 7.75 -16.33
N ALA A 22 -9.18 7.25 -16.58
CA ALA A 22 -10.10 6.94 -15.48
C ALA A 22 -9.51 5.93 -14.48
N GLY A 23 -8.64 5.03 -14.95
CA GLY A 23 -7.85 4.11 -14.13
C GLY A 23 -6.88 4.86 -13.21
N ASP A 24 -6.12 5.81 -13.77
CA ASP A 24 -5.15 6.61 -13.01
C ASP A 24 -5.84 7.45 -11.93
N ARG A 25 -6.99 8.05 -12.24
CA ARG A 25 -7.79 8.79 -11.26
C ARG A 25 -8.33 7.89 -10.15
N ARG A 26 -8.64 6.62 -10.44
CA ARG A 26 -9.05 5.64 -9.41
C ARG A 26 -7.86 5.21 -8.56
N ALA A 27 -6.71 4.94 -9.16
CA ALA A 27 -5.48 4.61 -8.46
C ALA A 27 -5.03 5.75 -7.53
N ALA A 28 -5.04 6.99 -8.00
CA ALA A 28 -4.70 8.17 -7.22
C ALA A 28 -5.61 8.37 -6.00
N ARG A 29 -6.93 8.16 -6.15
CA ARG A 29 -7.89 8.19 -5.04
C ARG A 29 -7.63 7.10 -4.02
N ARG A 30 -7.29 5.88 -4.46
CA ARG A 30 -6.94 4.76 -3.57
C ARG A 30 -5.65 5.05 -2.81
N ALA A 31 -4.61 5.54 -3.48
CA ALA A 31 -3.37 5.96 -2.83
C ALA A 31 -3.61 7.06 -1.79
N ALA A 32 -4.44 8.06 -2.12
CA ALA A 32 -4.78 9.12 -1.17
C ALA A 32 -5.57 8.62 0.05
N LYS A 33 -6.47 7.64 -0.13
CA LYS A 33 -7.18 7.02 1.00
C LYS A 33 -6.20 6.26 1.91
N LEU A 34 -5.36 5.40 1.33
CA LEU A 34 -4.36 4.63 2.08
C LEU A 34 -3.38 5.55 2.82
N ALA A 35 -2.92 6.63 2.17
CA ALA A 35 -2.05 7.61 2.81
C ALA A 35 -2.68 8.24 4.06
N ARG A 36 -3.99 8.51 4.06
CA ARG A 36 -4.71 9.00 5.24
C ARG A 36 -4.76 7.95 6.36
N GLU A 37 -4.97 6.69 6.01
CA GLU A 37 -4.97 5.57 6.98
C GLU A 37 -3.57 5.38 7.60
N ILE A 38 -2.51 5.44 6.78
CA ILE A 38 -1.11 5.40 7.24
C ILE A 38 -0.81 6.59 8.16
N THR A 39 -1.20 7.81 7.77
CA THR A 39 -0.97 9.01 8.60
C THR A 39 -1.70 8.92 9.93
N ALA A 40 -2.95 8.42 9.91
CA ALA A 40 -3.73 8.23 11.14
C ALA A 40 -3.10 7.16 12.04
N PHE A 41 -2.54 6.09 11.47
CA PHE A 41 -1.77 5.11 12.22
C PHE A 41 -0.53 5.74 12.84
N ALA A 42 0.32 6.40 12.04
CA ALA A 42 1.54 7.05 12.53
C ALA A 42 1.27 8.05 13.66
N GLY A 43 0.21 8.86 13.53
CA GLY A 43 -0.18 9.83 14.57
C GLY A 43 -0.60 9.18 15.90
N ARG A 44 -1.16 7.98 15.89
CA ARG A 44 -1.51 7.24 17.12
C ARG A 44 -0.32 6.55 17.77
N HIS A 45 0.71 6.22 16.99
CA HIS A 45 1.82 5.37 17.41
C HIS A 45 3.17 6.15 17.54
N GLY A 46 3.13 7.48 17.50
CA GLY A 46 4.32 8.34 17.63
C GLY A 46 5.22 8.39 16.39
N GLY A 47 4.76 7.85 15.27
CA GLY A 47 5.52 7.64 14.04
C GLY A 47 5.14 6.32 13.39
N ALA A 48 5.57 6.11 12.15
CA ALA A 48 5.48 4.81 11.51
C ALA A 48 6.56 4.63 10.45
N GLU A 49 7.06 3.41 10.38
CA GLU A 49 7.85 2.89 9.27
C GLU A 49 7.08 1.73 8.63
N GLY A 50 7.44 1.33 7.42
CA GLY A 50 6.71 0.27 6.75
C GLY A 50 7.48 -0.53 5.72
N GLN A 51 6.85 -1.59 5.24
CA GLN A 51 7.41 -2.52 4.28
C GLN A 51 6.34 -2.94 3.27
N LEU A 52 6.73 -3.07 2.00
CA LEU A 52 5.83 -3.46 0.91
C LEU A 52 6.03 -4.93 0.53
N ALA A 53 5.08 -5.80 0.83
CA ALA A 53 5.11 -7.21 0.46
C ALA A 53 4.18 -7.51 -0.72
N HIS A 54 4.71 -8.06 -1.80
CA HIS A 54 3.92 -8.46 -2.96
C HIS A 54 3.07 -9.71 -2.64
N LEU A 55 1.76 -9.64 -2.86
CA LEU A 55 0.81 -10.73 -2.63
C LEU A 55 0.38 -11.43 -3.93
N GLY A 56 1.15 -11.29 -5.01
CA GLY A 56 0.76 -11.74 -6.33
C GLY A 56 -0.44 -10.95 -6.88
N GLN A 57 -1.45 -11.66 -7.41
CA GLN A 57 -2.61 -11.04 -8.07
C GLN A 57 -3.52 -10.26 -7.10
N VAL A 58 -3.45 -10.52 -5.79
CA VAL A 58 -4.25 -9.83 -4.78
C VAL A 58 -3.80 -8.38 -4.59
N GLY A 59 -2.52 -8.10 -4.85
CA GLY A 59 -1.96 -6.76 -4.76
C GLY A 59 -0.70 -6.69 -3.90
N THR A 60 -0.62 -5.68 -3.04
CA THR A 60 0.57 -5.41 -2.22
C THR A 60 0.15 -5.06 -0.80
N ARG A 61 0.68 -5.80 0.17
CA ARG A 61 0.52 -5.52 1.59
C ARG A 61 1.50 -4.42 2.00
N ILE A 62 1.00 -3.45 2.74
CA ILE A 62 1.78 -2.41 3.41
C ILE A 62 1.78 -2.80 4.89
N VAL A 63 2.89 -3.32 5.38
CA VAL A 63 3.08 -3.55 6.82
C VAL A 63 3.52 -2.23 7.43
N LEU A 64 2.89 -1.82 8.53
CA LEU A 64 3.21 -0.62 9.28
C LEU A 64 3.67 -1.03 10.69
N VAL A 65 4.76 -0.43 11.15
CA VAL A 65 5.26 -0.57 12.51
C VAL A 65 5.45 0.82 13.10
N GLY A 66 4.79 1.08 14.21
CA GLY A 66 4.87 2.32 14.96
C GLY A 66 6.08 2.36 15.89
N GLU A 67 6.42 3.56 16.36
CA GLU A 67 7.54 3.76 17.30
C GLU A 67 7.25 3.17 18.69
N ASP A 68 5.97 3.04 19.06
CA ASP A 68 5.53 2.34 20.26
C ASP A 68 5.55 0.79 20.11
N GLY A 69 5.89 0.28 18.93
CA GLY A 69 5.92 -1.13 18.57
C GLY A 69 4.58 -1.71 18.13
N GLY A 70 3.52 -0.90 18.13
CA GLY A 70 2.24 -1.28 17.52
C GLY A 70 2.40 -1.54 16.03
N TRP A 71 1.67 -2.50 15.48
CA TRP A 71 1.78 -2.86 14.08
C TRP A 71 0.42 -3.15 13.46
N GLY A 72 0.35 -3.02 12.13
CA GLY A 72 -0.85 -3.32 11.37
C GLY A 72 -0.56 -3.43 9.89
N ASP A 73 -1.55 -3.89 9.13
CA ASP A 73 -1.44 -4.07 7.69
C ASP A 73 -2.56 -3.37 6.92
N LEU A 74 -2.19 -2.85 5.76
CA LEU A 74 -3.11 -2.37 4.73
C LEU A 74 -2.85 -3.12 3.43
N VAL A 75 -3.85 -3.23 2.58
CA VAL A 75 -3.69 -3.88 1.26
C VAL A 75 -4.05 -2.89 0.15
N ALA A 76 -3.09 -2.68 -0.74
CA ALA A 76 -3.25 -1.91 -1.96
C ALA A 76 -3.48 -2.85 -3.15
N PRO A 77 -4.28 -2.45 -4.15
CA PRO A 77 -4.56 -3.28 -5.33
C PRO A 77 -3.34 -3.47 -6.25
N SER A 78 -2.29 -2.66 -6.09
CA SER A 78 -1.05 -2.81 -6.84
C SER A 78 0.13 -2.20 -6.08
N HIS A 79 1.34 -2.62 -6.45
CA HIS A 79 2.57 -2.11 -5.85
C HIS A 79 2.74 -0.60 -6.05
N ALA A 80 2.38 -0.09 -7.23
CA ALA A 80 2.46 1.34 -7.52
C ALA A 80 1.53 2.18 -6.63
N VAL A 81 0.31 1.69 -6.35
CA VAL A 81 -0.61 2.35 -5.42
C VAL A 81 -0.09 2.31 -3.99
N ALA A 82 0.50 1.18 -3.58
CA ALA A 82 1.10 1.02 -2.25
C ALA A 82 2.25 2.01 -2.01
N ARG A 83 3.20 2.05 -2.96
CA ARG A 83 4.35 2.96 -2.92
C ARG A 83 3.90 4.43 -2.90
N SER A 84 2.97 4.80 -3.79
CA SER A 84 2.44 6.17 -3.81
C SER A 84 1.72 6.55 -2.51
N ALA A 85 1.05 5.62 -1.84
CA ALA A 85 0.42 5.87 -0.56
C ALA A 85 1.44 6.13 0.55
N ALA A 86 2.50 5.32 0.62
CA ALA A 86 3.57 5.47 1.60
C ALA A 86 4.35 6.77 1.40
N GLU A 87 4.70 7.11 0.15
CA GLU A 87 5.34 8.39 -0.21
C GLU A 87 4.49 9.58 0.22
N LYS A 88 3.17 9.55 -0.04
CA LYS A 88 2.24 10.61 0.37
C LYS A 88 2.09 10.74 1.88
N ALA A 89 2.21 9.64 2.61
CA ALA A 89 2.17 9.63 4.06
C ALA A 89 3.52 10.04 4.70
N GLY A 90 4.60 10.08 3.92
CA GLY A 90 5.92 10.48 4.39
C GLY A 90 6.57 9.47 5.35
N ILE A 91 6.23 8.18 5.23
CA ILE A 91 6.83 7.14 6.06
C ILE A 91 8.08 6.56 5.40
N THR A 92 9.05 6.12 6.22
CA THR A 92 10.20 5.38 5.74
C THR A 92 9.76 3.98 5.29
N LEU A 93 10.15 3.59 4.08
CA LEU A 93 9.94 2.25 3.57
C LEU A 93 11.23 1.44 3.61
N HIS A 94 11.13 0.24 4.17
CA HIS A 94 12.18 -0.76 4.17
C HIS A 94 11.96 -1.75 3.02
N GLU A 95 13.05 -2.21 2.41
CA GLU A 95 12.99 -3.23 1.36
C GLU A 95 12.53 -4.58 1.94
N ASN A 96 13.11 -4.94 3.08
CA ASN A 96 12.84 -6.18 3.79
C ASN A 96 12.14 -5.90 5.12
N PHE A 97 11.41 -6.90 5.60
CA PHE A 97 10.86 -6.91 6.95
C PHE A 97 11.81 -7.69 7.86
N ASP A 98 12.91 -7.07 8.25
CA ASP A 98 13.99 -7.70 9.01
C ASP A 98 14.51 -6.82 10.15
N GLY A 99 15.53 -7.34 10.85
CA GLY A 99 16.38 -6.65 11.82
C GLY A 99 15.68 -5.56 12.63
N ASP A 100 15.94 -4.31 12.27
CA ASP A 100 15.53 -3.15 13.03
C ASP A 100 14.02 -2.91 12.98
N LEU A 101 13.39 -3.10 11.82
CA LEU A 101 11.94 -2.92 11.68
C LEU A 101 11.18 -4.04 12.40
N ALA A 102 11.66 -5.29 12.25
CA ALA A 102 11.05 -6.44 12.93
C ALA A 102 11.27 -6.39 14.45
N ALA A 103 12.41 -5.88 14.92
CA ALA A 103 12.72 -5.76 16.35
C ALA A 103 11.86 -4.72 17.08
N LYS A 104 11.30 -3.73 16.36
CA LYS A 104 10.36 -2.75 16.94
C LYS A 104 9.01 -3.38 17.29
N VAL A 105 8.60 -4.43 16.59
CA VAL A 105 7.27 -5.03 16.75
C VAL A 105 7.07 -5.54 18.18
N ARG A 106 5.98 -5.10 18.81
CA ARG A 106 5.54 -5.58 20.11
C ARG A 106 4.18 -6.25 19.99
N THR A 107 4.14 -7.53 20.33
CA THR A 107 2.91 -8.33 20.40
C THR A 107 2.78 -8.81 21.84
N GLY A 108 1.99 -8.11 22.64
CA GLY A 108 1.79 -8.39 24.06
C GLY A 108 0.72 -9.45 24.33
N PRO A 109 0.50 -9.82 25.60
CA PRO A 109 -0.49 -10.83 25.98
C PRO A 109 -1.89 -10.54 25.45
N TYR A 110 -2.29 -9.26 25.42
CA TYR A 110 -3.58 -8.83 24.88
C TYR A 110 -3.69 -9.15 23.37
N GLU A 111 -2.68 -8.81 22.59
CA GLU A 111 -2.63 -9.10 21.15
C GLU A 111 -2.59 -10.61 20.90
N TRP A 112 -1.81 -11.35 21.70
CA TRP A 112 -1.75 -12.82 21.64
C TRP A 112 -3.11 -13.47 21.91
N SER A 113 -3.87 -13.00 22.90
CA SER A 113 -5.22 -13.49 23.16
C SER A 113 -6.17 -13.25 21.98
N ARG A 114 -6.02 -12.15 21.23
CA ARG A 114 -6.82 -11.89 20.04
C ARG A 114 -6.38 -12.71 18.82
N MET A 115 -5.08 -13.01 18.71
CA MET A 115 -4.52 -13.81 17.62
C MET A 115 -4.78 -15.31 17.79
N ALA A 116 -4.76 -15.82 19.02
CA ALA A 116 -5.01 -17.22 19.32
C ALA A 116 -6.51 -17.59 19.33
N GLY A 117 -7.40 -16.60 19.19
CA GLY A 117 -8.85 -16.79 19.19
C GLY A 117 -9.39 -17.41 20.48
N ILE A 118 -10.51 -18.12 20.38
CA ILE A 118 -11.25 -18.74 21.51
C ILE A 118 -10.42 -19.80 22.28
N GLN A 119 -9.29 -20.26 21.74
CA GLN A 119 -8.51 -21.35 22.33
C GLN A 119 -7.70 -20.95 23.57
N VAL A 120 -7.48 -19.66 23.83
CA VAL A 120 -6.63 -19.20 24.95
C VAL A 120 -7.42 -18.43 26.02
N GLY A 121 -8.73 -18.23 25.85
CA GLY A 121 -9.56 -17.59 26.88
C GLY A 121 -9.09 -16.17 27.21
N GLY A 122 -9.04 -15.30 26.20
CA GLY A 122 -8.77 -13.88 26.44
C GLY A 122 -9.82 -13.24 27.36
N PRO A 123 -9.45 -12.25 28.18
CA PRO A 123 -10.39 -11.59 29.08
C PRO A 123 -11.56 -10.98 28.30
N SER A 124 -12.78 -11.15 28.81
CA SER A 124 -13.96 -10.45 28.32
C SER A 124 -13.77 -8.96 28.56
N ASN A 125 -13.98 -8.12 27.54
CA ASN A 125 -14.03 -6.68 27.74
C ASN A 125 -15.30 -6.32 28.52
N ASP A 126 -15.15 -5.71 29.69
CA ASP A 126 -16.17 -4.88 30.34
C ASP A 126 -16.21 -3.48 29.70
#